data_AF-A0AAP5LY61-F1
#
_entry.id   AF-A0AAP5LY61-F1
#
_cell.length_a   1.000
_cell.length_b   1.000
_cell.length_c   1.000
_cell.angle_alpha   90.00
_cell.angle_beta   90.00
_cell.angle_gamma   90.00
#
_symmetry.space_group_name_H-M   'P 1'
#
loop_
_entity.id
_entity.type
_entity.pdbx_description
1 polymer ?
#
loop_
_entity_poly.entity_id
_entity_poly.type
_entity_poly.pdbx_seq_one_letter_code
_entity_poly.pdbx_strand_id
1 'polypeptide(L)'
;MRPSGAVADLLELLRSFLDGKDAEWEQQSADPSSRRPTLPVTKEGKINVRGLVRELQILGLDRGVDVRQSAFQYFYDRSELADEVNVIARAQGIGEIGSRSTAQPSNTASDAKLARANAELKRQSEGHLVSNARVHALEKELAAAKAEIRRLQARIDFARSTGIMPRVTDIIE
;
A
#
# COMPACT_ATOMS: atom_id res chain seq x y z
N MET A 1 -12.58 -20.82 -15.28
CA MET A 1 -11.40 -21.46 -14.65
C MET A 1 -11.02 -20.64 -13.43
N ARG A 2 -11.05 -21.21 -12.22
CA ARG A 2 -10.49 -20.53 -11.03
C ARG A 2 -8.97 -20.41 -11.24
N PRO A 3 -8.33 -19.26 -10.98
CA PRO A 3 -6.88 -19.21 -10.98
C PRO A 3 -6.37 -20.24 -9.95
N SER A 4 -5.33 -20.99 -10.32
CA SER A 4 -4.62 -21.89 -9.40
C SER A 4 -4.30 -21.10 -8.13
N GLY A 5 -4.61 -21.63 -6.94
CA GLY A 5 -4.52 -20.89 -5.66
C GLY A 5 -3.23 -20.10 -5.49
N ALA A 6 -2.10 -20.67 -5.94
CA ALA A 6 -0.79 -20.03 -5.91
C ALA A 6 -0.69 -18.68 -6.66
N VAL A 7 -1.45 -18.47 -7.74
CA VAL A 7 -1.46 -17.19 -8.47
C VAL A 7 -2.32 -16.15 -7.76
N ALA A 8 -3.41 -16.58 -7.13
CA ALA A 8 -4.25 -15.68 -6.33
C ALA A 8 -3.48 -15.20 -5.08
N ASP A 9 -2.81 -16.12 -4.40
CA ASP A 9 -1.98 -15.80 -3.22
C ASP A 9 -0.82 -14.87 -3.60
N LEU A 10 -0.17 -15.12 -4.74
CA LEU A 10 0.87 -14.24 -5.27
C LEU A 10 0.34 -12.83 -5.61
N LEU A 11 -0.87 -12.74 -6.17
CA LEU A 11 -1.49 -11.47 -6.51
C LEU A 11 -1.84 -10.66 -5.25
N GLU A 12 -2.34 -11.31 -4.20
CA GLU A 12 -2.62 -10.66 -2.91
C GLU A 12 -1.33 -10.17 -2.24
N LEU A 13 -0.29 -11.02 -2.22
CA LEU A 13 1.03 -10.66 -1.74
C LEU A 13 1.61 -9.47 -2.52
N LEU A 14 1.49 -9.49 -3.85
CA LEU A 14 1.94 -8.43 -4.74
C LEU A 14 1.25 -7.12 -4.43
N ARG A 15 -0.08 -7.11 -4.28
CA ARG A 15 -0.83 -5.88 -3.96
C ARG A 15 -0.37 -5.28 -2.65
N SER A 16 -0.27 -6.09 -1.59
CA SER A 16 0.21 -5.60 -0.30
C SER A 16 1.65 -5.08 -0.36
N PHE A 17 2.51 -5.69 -1.16
CA PHE A 17 3.87 -5.19 -1.41
C PHE A 17 3.84 -3.84 -2.13
N LEU A 18 3.04 -3.72 -3.19
CA LEU A 18 2.92 -2.50 -3.99
C LEU A 18 2.34 -1.34 -3.19
N ASP A 19 1.33 -1.58 -2.35
CA ASP A 19 0.78 -0.57 -1.44
C ASP A 19 1.86 0.00 -0.52
N GLY A 20 2.73 -0.86 0.02
CA GLY A 20 3.86 -0.43 0.83
C GLY A 20 4.87 0.41 0.06
N LYS A 21 5.18 0.03 -1.19
CA LYS A 21 6.11 0.74 -2.06
C LYS A 21 5.57 2.10 -2.53
N ASP A 22 4.27 2.19 -2.75
CA ASP A 22 3.60 3.43 -3.13
C ASP A 22 3.57 4.41 -1.94
N ALA A 23 3.21 3.92 -0.75
CA ALA A 23 3.26 4.72 0.46
C ALA A 23 4.70 5.20 0.79
N GLU A 24 5.71 4.33 0.63
CA GLU A 24 7.12 4.71 0.79
C GLU A 24 7.48 5.83 -0.20
N TRP A 25 7.05 5.73 -1.46
CA TRP A 25 7.33 6.73 -2.49
C TRP A 25 6.68 8.07 -2.15
N GLU A 26 5.43 8.08 -1.72
CA GLU A 26 4.71 9.28 -1.32
C GLU A 26 5.32 10.00 -0.12
N GLN A 27 5.87 9.24 0.84
CA GLN A 27 6.47 9.77 2.07
C GLN A 27 7.85 10.41 1.87
N GLN A 28 8.54 10.14 0.76
CA GLN A 28 9.90 10.67 0.53
C GLN A 28 9.95 12.20 0.47
N SER A 29 8.94 12.84 -0.14
CA SER A 29 8.92 14.29 -0.35
C SER A 29 7.53 14.75 -0.76
N ALA A 30 7.20 16.00 -0.43
CA ALA A 30 5.99 16.65 -0.93
C ALA A 30 6.07 16.98 -2.43
N ASP A 31 7.28 17.11 -2.99
CA ASP A 31 7.49 17.35 -4.43
C ASP A 31 7.76 16.02 -5.18
N PRO A 32 6.86 15.58 -6.07
CA PRO A 32 7.02 14.34 -6.83
C PRO A 32 8.29 14.27 -7.67
N SER A 33 8.80 15.40 -8.16
CA SER A 33 9.99 15.44 -9.04
C SER A 33 11.29 15.11 -8.32
N SER A 34 11.29 15.26 -6.99
CA SER A 34 12.43 14.95 -6.12
C SER A 34 12.45 13.51 -5.61
N ARG A 35 11.37 12.74 -5.84
CA ARG A 35 11.22 11.37 -5.36
C ARG A 35 12.04 10.40 -6.20
N ARG A 36 12.47 9.31 -5.57
CA ARG A 36 13.19 8.21 -6.21
C ARG A 36 12.31 6.97 -6.28
N PRO A 37 12.36 6.22 -7.40
CA PRO A 37 11.71 4.92 -7.52
C PRO A 37 11.95 4.01 -6.30
N THR A 38 10.87 3.44 -5.76
CA THR A 38 10.92 2.43 -4.69
C THR A 38 10.86 1.01 -5.25
N LEU A 39 10.35 0.86 -6.48
CA LEU A 39 10.40 -0.41 -7.22
C LEU A 39 11.81 -0.69 -7.75
N PRO A 40 12.22 -1.97 -7.85
CA PRO A 40 13.47 -2.35 -8.49
C PRO A 40 13.54 -1.91 -9.95
N VAL A 41 14.57 -1.15 -10.31
CA VAL A 41 14.77 -0.63 -11.67
C VAL A 41 16.04 -1.21 -12.30
N THR A 42 16.01 -1.44 -13.60
CA THR A 42 17.20 -1.77 -14.40
C THR A 42 18.02 -0.51 -14.68
N LYS A 43 19.24 -0.69 -15.19
CA LYS A 43 20.07 0.45 -15.65
C LYS A 43 19.42 1.27 -16.77
N GLU A 44 18.45 0.69 -17.49
CA GLU A 44 17.70 1.34 -18.56
C GLU A 44 16.48 2.12 -18.07
N GLY A 45 16.22 2.17 -16.76
CA GLY A 45 15.05 2.86 -16.21
C GLY A 45 13.74 2.07 -16.33
N LYS A 46 13.80 0.76 -16.60
CA LYS A 46 12.62 -0.13 -16.66
C LYS A 46 12.50 -0.97 -15.39
N ILE A 47 11.32 -1.52 -15.13
CA ILE A 47 11.14 -2.45 -14.00
C ILE A 47 12.05 -3.67 -14.14
N ASN A 48 12.78 -3.94 -13.06
CA ASN A 48 13.55 -5.17 -12.89
C ASN A 48 12.66 -6.26 -12.28
N VAL A 49 11.96 -7.01 -13.13
CA VAL A 49 11.02 -8.07 -12.71
C VAL A 49 11.70 -9.16 -11.86
N ARG A 50 12.97 -9.49 -12.15
CA ARG A 50 13.72 -10.45 -11.32
C ARG A 50 14.02 -9.90 -9.92
N GLY A 51 14.34 -8.61 -9.84
CA GLY A 51 14.49 -7.91 -8.56
C GLY A 51 13.18 -7.86 -7.77
N LEU A 52 12.08 -7.53 -8.44
CA LEU A 52 10.74 -7.53 -7.86
C LEU A 52 10.38 -8.90 -7.26
N VAL A 53 10.57 -9.98 -8.02
CA VAL A 53 10.27 -11.35 -7.56
C VAL A 53 11.14 -11.74 -6.36
N ARG A 54 12.39 -11.27 -6.30
CA ARG A 54 13.26 -11.49 -5.13
C ARG A 54 12.73 -10.79 -3.89
N GLU A 55 12.23 -9.57 -4.01
CA GLU A 55 11.61 -8.86 -2.87
C GLU A 55 10.31 -9.55 -2.43
N LEU A 56 9.48 -10.00 -3.38
CA LEU A 56 8.28 -10.79 -3.08
C LEU A 56 8.62 -12.13 -2.44
N GLN A 57 9.73 -12.76 -2.80
CA GLN A 57 10.21 -13.97 -2.14
C GLN A 57 10.55 -13.73 -0.68
N ILE A 58 11.21 -12.62 -0.37
CA ILE A 58 11.52 -12.24 1.02
C ILE A 58 10.22 -12.00 1.80
N LEU A 59 9.31 -11.20 1.26
CA LEU A 59 8.02 -10.92 1.92
C LEU A 59 7.13 -12.17 2.05
N GLY A 60 7.18 -13.04 1.04
CA GLY A 60 6.41 -14.29 1.01
C GLY A 60 6.82 -15.25 2.11
N LEU A 61 8.11 -15.33 2.44
CA LEU A 61 8.62 -16.15 3.56
C LEU A 61 7.97 -15.74 4.89
N ASP A 62 7.84 -14.44 5.13
CA ASP A 62 7.23 -13.91 6.36
C ASP A 62 5.71 -14.20 6.44
N ARG A 63 5.07 -14.39 5.28
CA ARG A 63 3.61 -14.58 5.16
C ARG A 63 3.18 -16.01 4.81
N GLY A 64 4.13 -16.94 4.74
CA GLY A 64 3.84 -18.34 4.39
C GLY A 64 3.47 -18.57 2.91
N VAL A 65 3.84 -17.65 2.01
CA VAL A 65 3.60 -17.76 0.56
C VAL A 65 4.91 -18.15 -0.15
N ASP A 66 4.94 -19.33 -0.79
CA ASP A 66 6.11 -19.78 -1.56
C ASP A 66 6.19 -19.06 -2.93
N VAL A 67 6.98 -18.00 -2.99
CA VAL A 67 7.29 -17.31 -4.24
C VAL A 67 8.60 -17.85 -4.81
N ARG A 68 8.48 -18.69 -5.84
CA ARG A 68 9.64 -19.24 -6.56
C ARG A 68 10.26 -18.20 -7.48
N GLN A 69 11.57 -18.29 -7.70
CA GLN A 69 12.24 -17.42 -8.67
C GLN A 69 11.61 -17.50 -10.06
N SER A 70 11.13 -18.67 -10.50
CA SER A 70 10.45 -18.85 -11.79
C SER A 70 9.15 -18.04 -11.93
N ALA A 71 8.62 -17.48 -10.85
CA ALA A 71 7.42 -16.64 -10.89
C ALA A 71 7.61 -15.35 -11.70
N PHE A 72 8.86 -14.93 -12.00
CA PHE A 72 9.10 -13.77 -12.89
C PHE A 72 8.41 -13.94 -14.25
N GLN A 73 8.28 -15.17 -14.75
CA GLN A 73 7.66 -15.45 -16.03
C GLN A 73 6.16 -15.07 -16.02
N TYR A 74 5.50 -15.22 -14.86
CA TYR A 74 4.09 -14.85 -14.73
C TYR A 74 3.84 -13.36 -14.93
N PHE A 75 4.79 -12.48 -14.59
CA PHE A 75 4.65 -11.04 -14.86
C PHE A 75 4.72 -10.69 -16.36
N TYR A 76 5.22 -11.58 -17.21
CA TYR A 76 5.21 -11.39 -18.66
C TYR A 76 4.00 -12.07 -19.34
N ASP A 77 3.55 -13.18 -18.77
CA ASP A 77 2.51 -14.04 -19.34
C ASP A 77 1.10 -13.71 -18.83
N ARG A 78 0.98 -13.08 -17.65
CA ARG A 78 -0.28 -12.72 -17.00
C ARG A 78 -0.40 -11.21 -16.91
N SER A 79 -1.33 -10.64 -17.67
CA SER A 79 -1.56 -9.20 -17.66
C SER A 79 -1.99 -8.72 -16.28
N GLU A 80 -2.70 -9.53 -15.48
CA GLU A 80 -3.18 -9.09 -14.16
C GLU A 80 -2.03 -8.74 -13.21
N LEU A 81 -0.92 -9.48 -13.26
CA LEU A 81 0.27 -9.18 -12.44
C LEU A 81 1.06 -8.00 -13.00
N ALA A 82 1.17 -7.93 -14.34
CA ALA A 82 1.87 -6.84 -15.02
C ALA A 82 1.16 -5.49 -14.78
N ASP A 83 -0.17 -5.48 -14.87
CA ASP A 83 -0.99 -4.28 -14.79
C ASP A 83 -0.90 -3.63 -13.40
N GLU A 84 -0.94 -4.42 -12.32
CA GLU A 84 -0.78 -3.91 -10.95
C GLU A 84 0.58 -3.22 -10.78
N VAL A 85 1.65 -3.84 -11.27
CA VAL A 85 3.00 -3.27 -11.20
C VAL A 85 3.13 -2.03 -12.09
N ASN A 86 2.56 -2.06 -13.30
CA ASN A 86 2.65 -0.98 -14.29
C ASN A 86 1.90 0.28 -13.87
N VAL A 87 0.90 0.17 -12.99
CA VAL A 87 0.26 1.35 -12.37
C VAL A 87 1.28 2.11 -11.53
N ILE A 88 1.95 1.43 -10.61
CA ILE A 88 2.91 2.04 -9.70
C ILE A 88 4.14 2.52 -10.48
N ALA A 89 4.59 1.75 -11.47
CA ALA A 89 5.67 2.14 -12.36
C ALA A 89 5.43 3.51 -13.02
N ARG A 90 4.23 3.72 -13.56
CA ARG A 90 3.86 5.00 -14.18
C ARG A 90 3.84 6.15 -13.19
N ALA A 91 3.31 5.93 -11.99
CA ALA A 91 3.30 6.93 -10.92
C ALA A 91 4.73 7.36 -10.56
N GLN A 92 5.67 6.41 -10.53
CA GLN A 92 7.07 6.64 -10.19
C GLN A 92 7.96 7.04 -11.38
N GLY A 93 7.42 7.15 -12.60
CA GLY A 93 8.17 7.51 -13.81
C GLY A 93 9.10 6.41 -14.34
N ILE A 94 8.80 5.14 -14.08
CA ILE A 94 9.59 3.96 -14.48
C ILE A 94 8.98 3.31 -15.73
N GLY A 95 9.82 2.77 -16.61
CA GLY A 95 9.38 1.99 -17.76
C GLY A 95 8.65 0.69 -17.37
N GLU A 96 7.48 0.48 -17.97
CA GLU A 96 6.56 -0.64 -17.72
C GLU A 96 7.10 -2.02 -18.13
N ILE A 97 6.49 -3.08 -17.59
CA ILE A 97 6.64 -4.46 -18.04
C ILE A 97 5.90 -4.63 -19.37
N GLY A 98 6.65 -4.87 -20.45
CA GLY A 98 6.06 -5.26 -21.73
C GLY A 98 5.51 -6.69 -21.68
N SER A 99 4.21 -6.84 -21.87
CA SER A 99 3.57 -8.17 -21.95
C SER A 99 3.98 -8.90 -23.24
N ARG A 100 4.26 -10.20 -23.13
CA ARG A 100 4.41 -11.11 -24.28
C ARG A 100 3.07 -11.79 -24.58
N SER A 101 1.99 -11.02 -24.72
CA SER A 101 0.70 -11.64 -25.05
C SER A 101 0.68 -12.05 -26.52
N THR A 102 0.68 -13.35 -26.76
CA THR A 102 0.40 -13.97 -28.06
C THR A 102 -1.05 -13.69 -28.48
N ALA A 103 -1.22 -12.71 -29.37
CA ALA A 103 -2.28 -12.51 -30.38
C ALA A 103 -3.77 -12.69 -30.00
N GLN A 104 -4.53 -11.59 -30.03
CA GLN A 104 -5.67 -11.31 -30.93
C GLN A 104 -6.04 -9.81 -30.85
N PRO A 105 -6.31 -9.09 -31.97
CA PRO A 105 -6.67 -7.68 -31.93
C PRO A 105 -8.20 -7.53 -31.81
N SER A 106 -8.72 -7.47 -30.59
CA SER A 106 -10.12 -7.08 -30.35
C SER A 106 -10.15 -5.73 -29.63
N ASN A 107 -10.65 -4.70 -30.32
CA ASN A 107 -11.16 -3.43 -29.79
C ASN A 107 -10.56 -2.93 -28.45
N THR A 108 -9.24 -2.75 -28.41
CA THR A 108 -8.47 -2.37 -27.21
C THR A 108 -8.80 -0.98 -26.67
N ALA A 109 -9.41 -0.09 -27.47
CA ALA A 109 -9.73 1.26 -27.02
C ALA A 109 -10.97 1.34 -26.11
N SER A 110 -11.96 0.47 -26.34
CA SER A 110 -13.21 0.45 -25.57
C SER A 110 -13.07 -0.35 -24.28
N ASP A 111 -12.39 -1.49 -24.34
CA ASP A 111 -12.12 -2.33 -23.17
C ASP A 111 -11.12 -1.67 -22.22
N ALA A 112 -10.10 -0.97 -22.73
CA ALA A 112 -9.19 -0.20 -21.88
C ALA A 112 -9.87 0.98 -21.17
N LYS A 113 -10.89 1.60 -21.79
CA LYS A 113 -11.67 2.67 -21.15
C LYS A 113 -12.58 2.12 -20.05
N LEU A 114 -13.27 0.99 -20.30
CA LEU A 114 -14.10 0.32 -19.31
C LEU A 114 -13.28 -0.26 -18.15
N ALA A 115 -12.13 -0.88 -18.44
CA ALA A 115 -11.21 -1.38 -17.41
C ALA A 115 -10.65 -0.24 -16.55
N ARG A 116 -10.28 0.91 -17.15
CA ARG A 116 -9.83 2.09 -16.40
C ARG A 116 -10.96 2.69 -15.56
N ALA A 117 -12.17 2.82 -16.09
CA ALA A 117 -13.31 3.33 -15.34
C ALA A 117 -13.68 2.41 -14.16
N ASN A 118 -13.65 1.09 -14.36
CA ASN A 118 -13.92 0.13 -13.28
C ASN A 118 -12.79 0.07 -12.25
N ALA A 119 -11.52 0.19 -12.67
CA ALA A 119 -10.38 0.27 -11.76
C ALA A 119 -10.41 1.56 -10.93
N GLU A 120 -10.83 2.69 -11.53
CA GLU A 120 -10.97 3.96 -10.84
C GLU A 120 -12.11 3.92 -9.81
N LEU A 121 -13.27 3.36 -10.17
CA LEU A 121 -14.39 3.17 -9.23
C LEU A 121 -14.02 2.22 -8.09
N LYS A 122 -13.26 1.15 -8.38
CA LYS A 122 -12.76 0.22 -7.37
C LYS A 122 -11.75 0.89 -6.43
N ARG A 123 -10.81 1.69 -6.96
CA ARG A 123 -9.88 2.50 -6.13
C ARG A 123 -10.58 3.54 -5.28
N GLN A 124 -11.61 4.21 -5.81
CA GLN A 124 -12.38 5.17 -5.03
C GLN A 124 -13.13 4.47 -3.89
N SER A 125 -13.80 3.34 -4.18
CA SER A 125 -14.51 2.59 -3.13
C SER A 125 -13.58 1.96 -2.08
N GLU A 126 -12.44 1.38 -2.48
CA GLU A 126 -11.47 0.78 -1.56
C GLU A 126 -10.72 1.85 -0.76
N GLY A 127 -10.35 2.98 -1.40
CA GLY A 127 -9.74 4.13 -0.75
C GLY A 127 -10.64 4.79 0.30
N HIS A 128 -11.95 4.87 0.06
CA HIS A 128 -12.90 5.40 1.05
C HIS A 128 -13.09 4.48 2.25
N LEU A 129 -13.06 3.15 2.08
CA LEU A 129 -13.24 2.19 3.18
C LEU A 129 -12.00 2.10 4.07
N VAL A 130 -10.80 2.04 3.49
CA VAL A 130 -9.54 2.02 4.25
C VAL A 130 -9.29 3.38 4.93
N SER A 131 -9.61 4.48 4.25
CA SER A 131 -9.54 5.83 4.84
C SER A 131 -10.50 5.98 6.02
N ASN A 132 -11.76 5.55 5.92
CA ASN A 132 -12.73 5.66 7.02
C ASN A 132 -12.35 4.82 8.24
N ALA A 133 -11.79 3.61 8.05
CA ALA A 133 -11.31 2.79 9.15
C ALA A 133 -10.10 3.44 9.87
N ARG A 134 -9.17 4.03 9.10
CA ARG A 134 -8.00 4.73 9.67
C ARG A 134 -8.40 6.04 10.34
N VAL A 135 -9.33 6.80 9.77
CA VAL A 135 -9.89 8.01 10.36
C VAL A 135 -10.57 7.68 11.68
N HIS A 136 -11.42 6.65 11.75
CA HIS A 136 -12.05 6.25 13.01
C HIS A 136 -11.05 5.75 14.08
N ALA A 137 -9.98 5.05 13.67
CA ALA A 137 -8.93 4.65 14.60
C ALA A 137 -8.19 5.88 15.16
N LEU A 138 -7.84 6.83 14.29
CA LEU A 138 -7.17 8.09 14.68
C LEU A 138 -8.09 8.98 15.53
N GLU A 139 -9.39 9.03 15.25
CA GLU A 139 -10.37 9.74 16.08
C GLU A 139 -10.46 9.17 17.49
N LYS A 140 -10.42 7.84 17.64
CA LYS A 140 -10.41 7.18 18.95
C LYS A 140 -9.12 7.47 19.71
N GLU A 141 -7.96 7.40 19.04
CA GLU A 141 -6.66 7.75 19.65
C GLU A 141 -6.63 9.22 20.08
N LEU A 142 -7.14 10.12 19.25
CA LEU A 142 -7.22 11.55 19.54
C LEU A 142 -8.17 11.85 20.70
N ALA A 143 -9.29 11.14 20.80
CA ALA A 143 -10.19 11.22 21.95
C ALA A 143 -9.53 10.75 23.25
N ALA A 144 -8.80 9.63 23.21
CA ALA A 144 -8.06 9.10 24.36
C ALA A 144 -6.94 10.06 24.80
N ALA A 145 -6.17 10.59 23.86
CA ALA A 145 -5.11 11.57 24.14
C ALA A 145 -5.67 12.86 24.74
N LYS A 146 -6.81 13.37 24.23
CA LYS A 146 -7.49 14.55 24.80
C LYS A 146 -8.05 14.30 26.20
N ALA A 147 -8.50 13.09 26.51
CA ALA A 147 -8.94 12.73 27.85
C ALA A 147 -7.75 12.74 28.83
N GLU A 148 -6.61 12.19 28.41
CA GLU A 148 -5.40 12.18 29.23
C GLU A 148 -4.84 13.59 29.46
N ILE A 149 -4.82 14.44 28.43
CA ILE A 149 -4.43 15.85 28.59
C ILE A 149 -5.32 16.55 29.60
N ARG A 150 -6.65 16.36 29.53
CA ARG A 150 -7.59 16.95 30.50
C ARG A 150 -7.34 16.43 31.91
N ARG A 151 -7.10 15.12 32.07
CA ARG A 151 -6.77 14.51 33.37
C ARG A 151 -5.50 15.12 33.96
N LEU A 152 -4.45 15.26 33.15
CA LEU A 152 -3.17 15.85 33.59
C LEU A 152 -3.31 17.35 33.91
N GLN A 153 -4.07 18.10 33.12
CA GLN A 153 -4.36 19.51 33.37
C GLN A 153 -5.12 19.70 34.69
N ALA A 154 -6.19 18.93 34.92
CA ALA A 154 -6.92 18.96 36.19
C ALA A 154 -6.01 18.66 37.39
N ARG A 155 -5.04 17.76 37.20
CA ARG A 155 -4.04 17.42 38.21
C ARG A 155 -3.08 18.56 38.51
N ILE A 156 -2.62 19.26 37.48
CA ILE A 156 -1.77 20.44 37.61
C ILE A 156 -2.52 21.57 38.29
N ASP A 157 -3.79 21.80 37.92
CA ASP A 157 -4.62 22.86 38.49
C ASP A 157 -4.96 22.58 39.96
N PHE A 158 -5.22 21.32 40.31
CA PHE A 158 -5.37 20.89 41.71
C PHE A 158 -4.08 21.11 42.51
N ALA A 159 -2.93 20.74 41.96
CA ALA A 159 -1.64 20.93 42.62
C ALA A 159 -1.28 22.41 42.77
N ARG A 160 -1.63 23.26 41.79
CA ARG A 160 -1.45 24.72 41.87
C ARG A 160 -2.34 25.36 42.93
N SER A 161 -3.56 24.86 43.11
CA SER A 161 -4.53 25.43 44.06
C SER A 161 -4.33 24.94 45.50
N THR A 162 -3.82 23.73 45.70
CA THR A 162 -3.66 23.12 47.04
C THR A 162 -2.20 22.97 47.50
N GLY A 163 -1.23 23.12 46.59
CA GLY A 163 0.20 22.87 46.85
C GLY A 163 0.57 21.37 46.97
N ILE A 164 -0.37 20.45 46.72
CA ILE A 164 -0.21 19.00 46.91
C ILE A 164 -0.49 18.29 45.57
N MET A 165 0.41 17.39 45.15
CA MET A 165 0.21 16.57 43.94
C MET A 165 -0.59 15.30 44.27
N PRO A 166 -1.79 15.11 43.70
CA PRO A 166 -2.59 13.91 43.92
C PRO A 166 -1.98 12.72 43.16
N ARG A 167 -2.14 11.51 43.71
CA ARG A 167 -1.57 10.28 43.13
C ARG A 167 -2.46 9.78 41.99
N VAL A 168 -1.88 8.91 41.16
CA VAL A 168 -2.50 8.42 39.91
C VAL A 168 -3.86 7.75 40.12
N THR A 169 -4.15 7.26 41.33
CA THR A 169 -5.38 6.56 41.71
C THR A 169 -6.51 7.45 42.23
N ASP A 170 -6.24 8.72 42.55
CA ASP A 170 -7.14 9.51 43.41
C ASP A 170 -8.20 10.30 42.61
N ILE A 171 -8.18 10.21 41.27
CA ILE A 171 -9.11 10.90 40.37
C ILE A 171 -9.84 9.84 39.54
N ILE A 172 -10.90 9.28 40.12
CA ILE A 172 -11.92 8.49 39.42
C ILE A 172 -13.28 9.05 39.86
N GLU A 173 -13.83 9.94 39.04
CA GLU A 173 -15.27 10.19 38.86
C GLU A 173 -15.51 10.50 37.38
#